data_AF-A0A916GSU7-F1
#
_entry.id   AF-A0A916GSU7-F1
#
_cell.length_a   1.000
_cell.length_b   1.000
_cell.length_c   1.000
_cell.angle_alpha   90.00
_cell.angle_beta   90.00
_cell.angle_gamma   90.00
#
_symmetry.space_group_name_H-M   'P 1'
#
loop_
_entity.id
_entity.type
_entity.pdbx_description
1 polymer ?
#
loop_
_entity_poly.entity_id
_entity_poly.type
_entity_poly.pdbx_seq_one_letter_code
_entity_poly.pdbx_strand_id
1 'polypeptide(L)' 'AGGPARGRVVCNCFDVSEDEIRADLAAGLDLPAIQERRKCGTSCGSCLPELKRIAGSS' A
#
# COMPACT_ATOMS: atom_id res chain seq x y z
N ALA A 1 16.21 -20.05 -1.34
CA ALA A 1 15.47 -19.33 -2.39
C ALA A 1 14.96 -18.03 -1.78
N GLY A 2 15.62 -16.91 -2.06
CA GLY A 2 15.12 -15.58 -1.70
C GLY A 2 14.38 -15.02 -2.89
N GLY A 3 13.05 -14.98 -2.84
CA GLY A 3 12.27 -14.18 -3.78
C GLY A 3 12.68 -12.71 -3.67
N PRO A 4 12.41 -11.87 -4.69
CA PRO A 4 12.74 -10.45 -4.64
C PRO A 4 12.25 -9.91 -3.31
N ALA A 5 13.14 -9.24 -2.56
CA ALA A 5 12.89 -8.79 -1.21
C ALA A 5 11.61 -7.96 -1.21
N ARG A 6 10.48 -8.60 -0.91
CA ARG A 6 9.18 -7.94 -0.88
C ARG A 6 9.32 -6.90 0.21
N GLY A 7 9.17 -5.63 -0.14
CA GLY A 7 9.20 -4.55 0.83
C GLY A 7 8.24 -4.82 1.98
N ARG A 8 8.38 -4.08 3.08
CA ARG A 8 7.54 -4.23 4.28
C ARG A 8 6.05 -4.36 3.91
N VAL A 9 5.36 -5.37 4.44
CA VAL A 9 3.91 -5.52 4.26
C VAL A 9 3.19 -4.40 5.02
N VAL A 10 2.39 -3.63 4.31
CA VAL A 10 1.61 -2.49 4.84
C VAL A 10 0.18 -2.92 5.14
N CYS A 11 -0.44 -3.74 4.28
CA CYS A 11 -1.76 -4.30 4.53
C CYS A 11 -1.68 -5.81 4.67
N ASN A 12 -1.74 -6.32 5.90
CA ASN A 12 -1.77 -7.77 6.17
C ASN A 12 -3.07 -8.44 5.68
N CYS A 13 -4.19 -7.71 5.58
CA CYS A 13 -5.46 -8.29 5.11
C CYS A 13 -5.44 -8.68 3.64
N PHE A 14 -4.71 -7.91 2.82
CA PHE A 14 -4.67 -8.07 1.36
C PHE A 14 -3.25 -8.35 0.84
N ASP A 15 -2.31 -8.68 1.74
CA ASP A 15 -0.89 -8.91 1.46
C ASP A 15 -0.24 -7.81 0.60
N VAL A 16 -0.56 -6.54 0.90
CA VAL A 16 -0.06 -5.39 0.12
C VAL A 16 1.23 -4.89 0.72
N SER A 17 2.30 -4.89 -0.08
CA SER A 17 3.61 -4.38 0.32
C SER A 17 3.77 -2.89 0.06
N GLU A 18 4.70 -2.27 0.78
CA GLU A 18 5.11 -0.89 0.57
C GLU A 18 5.63 -0.65 -0.86
N ASP A 19 6.31 -1.64 -1.44
CA ASP A 19 6.85 -1.56 -2.80
C ASP A 19 5.73 -1.44 -3.83
N GLU A 20 4.67 -2.24 -3.69
CA GLU A 20 3.47 -2.16 -4.53
C GLU A 20 2.79 -0.79 -4.42
N ILE A 21 2.70 -0.23 -3.21
CA ILE A 21 2.14 1.11 -2.97
C ILE A 21 3.00 2.17 -3.65
N ARG A 22 4.33 2.10 -3.52
CA ARG A 22 5.26 3.03 -4.19
C ARG A 22 5.20 2.91 -5.71
N ALA A 23 5.08 1.69 -6.24
CA ALA A 23 4.90 1.46 -7.67
C ALA A 23 3.61 2.09 -8.18
N ASP A 24 2.51 1.96 -7.43
CA ASP A 24 1.24 2.59 -7.77
C ASP A 24 1.35 4.14 -7.72
N LEU A 25 1.98 4.70 -6.68
CA LEU A 25 2.25 6.15 -6.58
C LEU A 25 3.12 6.64 -7.75
N ALA A 26 4.17 5.90 -8.11
CA ALA A 26 5.04 6.22 -9.24
C ALA A 26 4.31 6.14 -10.59
N ALA A 27 3.27 5.31 -10.68
CA ALA A 27 2.37 5.27 -11.84
C ALA A 27 1.37 6.45 -11.87
N GLY A 28 1.41 7.35 -10.88
CA GLY A 28 0.52 8.52 -10.79
C GLY A 28 -0.83 8.23 -10.14
N LEU A 29 -0.95 7.12 -9.39
CA LEU A 29 -2.17 6.82 -8.64
C LEU A 29 -2.19 7.59 -7.32
N ASP A 30 -3.29 8.27 -7.03
CA ASP A 30 -3.53 8.88 -5.72
C ASP A 30 -3.96 7.86 -4.67
N LEU A 31 -3.84 8.24 -3.40
CA LEU A 31 -4.27 7.44 -2.24
C LEU A 31 -5.64 6.73 -2.44
N PRO A 32 -6.75 7.41 -2.81
CA PRO A 32 -8.04 6.74 -3.02
C PRO A 32 -8.00 5.69 -4.15
N ALA A 33 -7.27 5.96 -5.23
CA ALA A 33 -7.13 5.01 -6.34
C ALA A 33 -6.34 3.76 -5.91
N ILE A 34 -5.30 3.93 -5.08
CA ILE A 34 -4.53 2.81 -4.49
C ILE A 34 -5.42 2.01 -3.54
N GLN A 35 -6.21 2.68 -2.70
CA GLN A 35 -7.13 2.02 -1.78
C GLN A 35 -8.18 1.19 -2.51
N GLU A 36 -8.74 1.68 -3.62
CA GLU A 36 -9.70 0.94 -4.42
C GLU A 36 -9.04 -0.24 -5.13
N ARG A 37 -7.89 -0.01 -5.79
CA ARG A 37 -7.14 -1.04 -6.54
C ARG A 37 -6.65 -2.17 -5.64
N ARG A 38 -6.09 -1.83 -4.47
CA ARG A 38 -5.47 -2.76 -3.52
C ARG A 38 -6.39 -3.16 -2.37
N LYS A 39 -7.61 -2.62 -2.32
CA LYS A 39 -8.61 -2.80 -1.25
C LYS A 39 -8.10 -2.37 0.14
N CYS A 40 -7.02 -1.60 0.20
CA CYS A 40 -6.42 -1.17 1.45
C CYS A 40 -7.42 -0.34 2.29
N GLY A 41 -7.62 -0.76 3.53
CA GLY A 41 -8.49 -0.05 4.48
C GLY A 41 -9.98 -0.36 4.36
N THR A 42 -10.39 -1.33 3.52
CA THR A 42 -11.79 -1.76 3.40
C THR A 42 -12.19 -2.86 4.40
N SER A 43 -11.21 -3.53 5.03
CA SER A 43 -11.43 -4.63 5.98
C SER A 43 -11.18 -4.21 7.44
N CYS A 44 -9.93 -4.17 7.90
CA CYS A 44 -9.61 -3.78 9.28
C CYS A 44 -9.19 -2.31 9.45
N GLY A 45 -8.89 -1.61 8.35
CA GLY A 45 -8.44 -0.21 8.40
C GLY A 45 -7.03 0.04 8.95
N SER A 46 -6.33 -0.96 9.50
CA SER A 46 -5.06 -0.74 10.21
C SER A 46 -3.91 -0.24 9.32
N CYS A 47 -3.97 -0.50 8.03
CA CYS A 47 -2.99 -0.06 7.05
C CYS A 47 -3.16 1.40 6.61
N LEU A 48 -4.29 2.04 6.89
CA LEU A 48 -4.60 3.42 6.48
C LEU A 48 -3.60 4.48 6.96
N PRO A 49 -3.24 4.55 8.27
CA PRO A 49 -2.27 5.54 8.74
C PRO A 49 -0.91 5.39 8.08
N GLU A 50 -0.49 4.14 7.80
CA GLU A 50 0.77 3.89 7.13
C GLU A 50 0.71 4.21 5.64
N LEU A 51 -0.37 3.83 4.97
CA LEU A 51 -0.61 4.14 3.56
C LEU A 51 -0.57 5.64 3.32
N LYS A 52 -1.16 6.46 4.20
CA LYS A 52 -1.09 7.93 4.14
C LYS A 52 0.33 8.46 4.31
N ARG A 53 1.12 7.89 5.22
CA ARG A 53 2.54 8.24 5.40
C ARG A 53 3.36 7.97 4.13
N ILE A 54 3.13 6.82 3.49
CA ILE A 54 3.83 6.46 2.24
C ILE A 54 3.39 7.35 1.08
N ALA A 55 2.09 7.66 0.98
CA ALA A 55 1.54 8.54 -0.04
C ALA A 55 1.93 10.03 0.14
N GLY A 56 2.66 10.39 1.19
CA GLY A 56 3.12 11.75 1.42
C GLY A 56 1.99 12.73 1.74
N SER A 57 0.83 12.25 2.18
CA SER A 57 -0.26 13.10 2.65
C SER A 57 0.10 13.69 4.02
N SER A 58 0.82 14.81 4.00
CA SER A 58 0.91 15.74 5.13
C SER A 58 -0.34 16.59 5.24
#